data_AF-A0A951EZ48-F1
#
_entry.id   AF-A0A951EZ48-F1
#
_cell.length_a   1.000
_cell.length_b   1.000
_cell.length_c   1.000
_cell.angle_alpha   90.00
_cell.angle_beta   90.00
_cell.angle_gamma   90.00
#
_symmetry.space_group_name_H-M   'P 1'
#
loop_
_entity.id
_entity.type
_entity.pdbx_description
1 polymer ?
#
loop_
_entity_poly.entity_id
_entity_poly.type
_entity_poly.pdbx_seq_one_letter_code
_entity_poly.pdbx_strand_id
1 'polypeptide(L)'
;MQAAVCNPAAFQGAYGFQLSGTTTISGAPQPAAAVGRLVLDGSGGISGVSSVKFTGLLLGNPVTGMYEAKADCSVSWSLQDDSGNSQHFEGTMTQDGARITFHQSDAGGARDGVMQRLPTSCSAGDFRGRYSLSVSGSSIDVDTNKITGTLSQSGQIEADGQGNVSFIASPSSAAQHAGTFEIGDDCFVQLALQLSTGNDTVQWKFRAVVVNGGRELIGIESDPGTVATLRLTSK
;
A
#
# COMPACT_ATOMS: atom_id res chain seq x y z
N MET A 1 25.16 5.84 22.82
CA MET A 1 24.23 5.43 21.74
C MET A 1 25.06 4.86 20.62
N GLN A 2 24.87 3.59 20.27
CA GLN A 2 25.55 2.99 19.12
C GLN A 2 24.70 3.27 17.88
N ALA A 3 25.30 3.83 16.83
CA ALA A 3 24.61 4.02 15.55
C ALA A 3 24.13 2.66 15.05
N ALA A 4 22.90 2.60 14.53
CA ALA A 4 22.42 1.37 13.89
C ALA A 4 23.33 1.08 12.68
N VAL A 5 23.85 -0.14 12.62
CA VAL A 5 24.60 -0.63 11.47
C VAL A 5 23.68 -1.57 10.70
N CYS A 6 23.37 -1.22 9.47
CA CYS A 6 22.62 -2.07 8.55
C CYS A 6 23.56 -2.81 7.60
N ASN A 7 23.11 -3.97 7.11
CA ASN A 7 23.76 -4.66 6.01
C ASN A 7 23.09 -4.26 4.68
N PRO A 8 23.75 -3.50 3.79
CA PRO A 8 23.19 -3.15 2.48
C PRO A 8 22.72 -4.35 1.66
N ALA A 9 23.42 -5.49 1.77
CA ALA A 9 23.05 -6.71 1.05
C ALA A 9 21.75 -7.36 1.56
N ALA A 10 21.23 -6.93 2.71
CA ALA A 10 19.90 -7.34 3.18
C ALA A 10 18.78 -6.66 2.37
N PHE A 11 19.04 -5.53 1.70
CA PHE A 11 18.08 -4.79 0.89
C PHE A 11 18.06 -5.29 -0.55
N GLN A 12 17.53 -6.51 -0.72
CA GLN A 12 17.30 -7.17 -2.01
C GLN A 12 16.07 -8.08 -1.92
N GLY A 13 15.49 -8.46 -3.05
CA GLY A 13 14.30 -9.30 -3.15
C GLY A 13 13.01 -8.50 -3.35
N ALA A 14 11.87 -9.15 -3.13
CA ALA A 14 10.56 -8.56 -3.39
C ALA A 14 10.00 -7.78 -2.18
N TYR A 15 9.52 -6.57 -2.45
CA TYR A 15 8.93 -5.67 -1.47
C TYR A 15 7.61 -5.08 -1.98
N GLY A 16 6.67 -4.93 -1.07
CA GLY A 16 5.41 -4.25 -1.30
C GLY A 16 5.52 -2.88 -0.66
N PHE A 17 5.00 -1.86 -1.32
CA PHE A 17 5.00 -0.52 -0.76
C PHE A 17 3.63 0.11 -0.81
N GLN A 18 3.44 1.07 0.08
CA GLN A 18 2.35 2.02 0.06
C GLN A 18 2.93 3.40 0.33
N LEU A 19 2.52 4.39 -0.46
CA LEU A 19 2.87 5.79 -0.26
C LEU A 19 1.59 6.62 -0.25
N SER A 20 1.46 7.56 0.67
CA SER A 20 0.33 8.48 0.66
C SER A 20 0.72 9.87 1.11
N GLY A 21 -0.18 10.82 0.86
CA GLY A 21 -0.07 12.18 1.37
C GLY A 21 -0.66 13.19 0.40
N THR A 22 -0.32 14.46 0.62
CA THR A 22 -0.64 15.54 -0.32
C THR A 22 0.55 15.79 -1.22
N THR A 23 0.32 15.89 -2.53
CA THR A 23 1.31 16.27 -3.52
C THR A 23 0.96 17.60 -4.17
N THR A 24 1.97 18.36 -4.57
CA THR A 24 1.84 19.60 -5.36
C THR A 24 2.50 19.48 -6.73
N ILE A 25 2.86 18.27 -7.17
CA ILE A 25 3.58 18.03 -8.43
C ILE A 25 2.76 18.53 -9.63
N SER A 26 1.43 18.43 -9.57
CA SER A 26 0.50 18.95 -10.59
C SER A 26 0.09 20.41 -10.35
N GLY A 27 0.82 21.16 -9.53
CA GLY A 27 0.48 22.53 -9.13
C GLY A 27 -0.28 22.60 -7.81
N ALA A 28 -1.61 22.56 -7.84
CA ALA A 28 -2.41 22.68 -6.62
C ALA A 28 -2.24 21.45 -5.71
N PRO A 29 -2.25 21.62 -4.37
CA PRO A 29 -2.19 20.50 -3.44
C PRO A 29 -3.35 19.51 -3.66
N GLN A 30 -3.02 18.25 -3.92
CA GLN A 30 -3.97 17.17 -4.17
C GLN A 30 -3.57 15.92 -3.39
N PRO A 31 -4.52 15.13 -2.87
CA PRO A 31 -4.19 13.86 -2.24
C PRO A 31 -3.73 12.86 -3.30
N ALA A 32 -2.72 12.08 -2.94
CA ALA A 32 -2.21 10.96 -3.71
C ALA A 32 -2.01 9.75 -2.80
N ALA A 33 -2.27 8.57 -3.35
CA ALA A 33 -1.92 7.31 -2.72
C ALA A 33 -1.37 6.35 -3.78
N ALA A 34 -0.36 5.57 -3.43
CA ALA A 34 0.22 4.57 -4.30
C ALA A 34 0.37 3.25 -3.56
N VAL A 35 0.24 2.15 -4.29
CA VAL A 35 0.58 0.80 -3.84
C VAL A 35 1.36 0.12 -4.96
N GLY A 36 2.34 -0.70 -4.60
CA GLY A 36 3.05 -1.45 -5.62
C GLY A 36 3.90 -2.57 -5.08
N ARG A 37 4.53 -3.28 -6.00
CA ARG A 37 5.49 -4.34 -5.74
C ARG A 37 6.76 -4.06 -6.53
N LEU A 38 7.89 -4.04 -5.84
CA LEU A 38 9.22 -3.86 -6.41
C LEU A 38 10.06 -5.11 -6.13
N VAL A 39 10.94 -5.44 -7.06
CA VAL A 39 11.97 -6.47 -6.94
C VAL A 39 13.32 -5.80 -7.08
N LEU A 40 14.10 -5.86 -6.00
CA LEU A 40 15.46 -5.35 -5.93
C LEU A 40 16.43 -6.50 -6.23
N ASP A 41 17.24 -6.34 -7.26
CA ASP A 41 18.03 -7.44 -7.86
C ASP A 41 19.32 -7.81 -7.10
N GLY A 42 19.73 -7.02 -6.10
CA GLY A 42 20.99 -7.20 -5.39
C GLY A 42 22.21 -6.56 -6.06
N SER A 43 22.06 -6.08 -7.30
CA SER A 43 23.05 -5.35 -8.09
C SER A 43 22.72 -3.86 -8.29
N GLY A 44 21.65 -3.37 -7.66
CA GLY A 44 21.24 -1.97 -7.70
C GLY A 44 20.10 -1.67 -8.66
N GLY A 45 19.55 -2.67 -9.36
CA GLY A 45 18.41 -2.52 -10.25
C GLY A 45 17.07 -2.83 -9.58
N ILE A 46 16.02 -2.18 -10.10
CA ILE A 46 14.63 -2.37 -9.69
C ILE A 46 13.77 -2.76 -10.89
N SER A 47 12.87 -3.72 -10.69
CA SER A 47 11.73 -3.97 -11.56
C SER A 47 10.45 -4.07 -10.73
N GLY A 48 9.29 -3.77 -11.31
CA GLY A 48 8.05 -3.88 -10.54
C GLY A 48 6.83 -3.30 -11.23
N VAL A 49 5.77 -3.14 -10.43
CA VAL A 49 4.52 -2.51 -10.82
C VAL A 49 4.12 -1.53 -9.72
N SER A 50 3.72 -0.33 -10.13
CA SER A 50 3.15 0.69 -9.26
C SER A 50 1.73 1.02 -9.72
N SER A 51 0.83 1.22 -8.77
CA SER A 51 -0.50 1.75 -9.00
C SER A 51 -0.68 3.00 -8.15
N VAL A 52 -1.14 4.08 -8.76
CA VAL A 52 -1.29 5.40 -8.13
C VAL A 52 -2.73 5.86 -8.28
N LYS A 53 -3.34 6.21 -7.15
CA LYS A 53 -4.60 6.94 -7.07
C LYS A 53 -4.28 8.43 -7.00
N PHE A 54 -4.55 9.15 -8.07
CA PHE A 54 -4.33 10.59 -8.16
C PHE A 54 -5.62 11.26 -8.61
N THR A 55 -6.05 12.29 -7.88
CA THR A 55 -7.32 13.01 -8.12
C THR A 55 -8.53 12.08 -8.34
N GLY A 56 -8.59 10.97 -7.59
CA GLY A 56 -9.67 9.98 -7.69
C GLY A 56 -9.55 8.99 -8.86
N LEU A 57 -8.55 9.10 -9.74
CA LEU A 57 -8.31 8.19 -10.85
C LEU A 57 -7.19 7.20 -10.53
N LEU A 58 -7.39 5.93 -10.87
CA LEU A 58 -6.38 4.89 -10.69
C LEU A 58 -5.55 4.76 -11.96
N LEU A 59 -4.25 4.94 -11.82
CA LEU A 59 -3.23 4.76 -12.85
C LEU A 59 -2.33 3.60 -12.43
N GLY A 60 -1.74 2.87 -13.37
CA GLY A 60 -0.78 1.84 -13.03
C GLY A 60 0.08 1.44 -14.21
N ASN A 61 1.38 1.31 -13.97
CA ASN A 61 2.37 0.97 -14.98
C ASN A 61 3.41 0.00 -14.40
N PRO A 62 4.02 -0.85 -15.25
CA PRO A 62 5.34 -1.36 -14.98
C PRO A 62 6.31 -0.22 -14.66
N VAL A 63 7.25 -0.49 -13.77
CA VAL A 63 8.32 0.45 -13.43
C VAL A 63 9.65 -0.27 -13.42
N THR A 64 10.68 0.44 -13.85
CA THR A 64 12.09 0.06 -13.67
C THR A 64 12.81 1.14 -12.88
N GLY A 65 14.00 0.86 -12.37
CA GLY A 65 14.70 1.87 -11.59
C GLY A 65 16.03 1.41 -11.05
N MET A 66 16.62 2.26 -10.23
CA MET A 66 17.89 2.01 -9.55
C MET A 66 17.74 2.28 -8.06
N TYR A 67 18.48 1.56 -7.22
CA TYR A 67 18.53 1.80 -5.79
C TYR A 67 19.96 1.78 -5.24
N GLU A 68 20.12 2.45 -4.10
CA GLU A 68 21.33 2.42 -3.28
C GLU A 68 20.93 2.19 -1.82
N ALA A 69 21.62 1.27 -1.14
CA ALA A 69 21.49 1.06 0.30
C ALA A 69 22.83 1.26 0.99
N LYS A 70 22.81 1.93 2.15
CA LYS A 70 24.00 2.30 2.89
C LYS A 70 24.04 1.63 4.27
N ALA A 71 25.25 1.51 4.81
CA ALA A 71 25.48 0.85 6.09
C ALA A 71 24.90 1.62 7.29
N ASP A 72 24.57 2.90 7.11
CA ASP A 72 23.88 3.75 8.08
C ASP A 72 22.35 3.62 8.02
N CYS A 73 21.84 2.61 7.30
CA CYS A 73 20.43 2.34 7.08
C CYS A 73 19.70 3.32 6.16
N SER A 74 20.39 4.30 5.57
CA SER A 74 19.77 5.12 4.53
C SER A 74 19.65 4.35 3.21
N VAL A 75 18.53 4.57 2.53
CA VAL A 75 18.25 4.01 1.20
C VAL A 75 17.70 5.11 0.31
N SER A 76 18.06 5.06 -0.97
CA SER A 76 17.50 5.92 -2.01
C SER A 76 17.20 5.09 -3.24
N TRP A 77 16.19 5.51 -4.00
CA TRP A 77 15.90 4.88 -5.29
C TRP A 77 15.17 5.82 -6.23
N SER A 78 15.17 5.44 -7.50
CA SER A 78 14.32 6.04 -8.53
C SER A 78 13.40 4.99 -9.14
N LEU A 79 12.24 5.43 -9.62
CA LEU A 79 11.33 4.64 -10.44
C LEU A 79 11.01 5.40 -11.71
N GLN A 80 11.13 4.73 -12.85
CA GLN A 80 10.75 5.21 -14.17
C GLN A 80 9.60 4.35 -14.71
N ASP A 81 8.55 5.00 -15.18
CA ASP A 81 7.44 4.35 -15.89
C ASP A 81 7.69 4.26 -17.40
N ASP A 82 6.79 3.58 -18.11
CA ASP A 82 6.89 3.37 -19.56
C ASP A 82 6.76 4.67 -20.40
N SER A 83 6.35 5.78 -19.78
CA SER A 83 6.35 7.11 -20.42
C SER A 83 7.71 7.82 -20.32
N GLY A 84 8.66 7.23 -19.57
CA GLY A 84 9.99 7.80 -19.32
C GLY A 84 10.04 8.74 -18.13
N ASN A 85 8.93 8.97 -17.42
CA ASN A 85 8.89 9.85 -16.26
C ASN A 85 9.55 9.18 -15.06
N SER A 86 10.49 9.88 -14.41
CA SER A 86 11.23 9.38 -13.25
C SER A 86 10.81 10.09 -11.97
N GLN A 87 10.70 9.32 -10.88
CA GLN A 87 10.42 9.79 -9.53
C GLN A 87 11.54 9.33 -8.60
N HIS A 88 11.88 10.13 -7.59
CA HIS A 88 12.97 9.86 -6.65
C HIS A 88 12.45 9.74 -5.23
N PHE A 89 13.06 8.83 -4.47
CA PHE A 89 12.65 8.51 -3.12
C PHE A 89 13.86 8.33 -2.21
N GLU A 90 13.66 8.64 -0.95
CA GLU A 90 14.63 8.40 0.10
C GLU A 90 13.94 7.89 1.38
N GLY A 91 14.65 7.05 2.12
CA GLY A 91 14.10 6.42 3.30
C GLY A 91 15.14 5.82 4.23
N THR A 92 14.64 5.18 5.27
CA THR A 92 15.44 4.51 6.28
C THR A 92 14.93 3.08 6.46
N MET A 93 15.84 2.11 6.35
CA MET A 93 15.54 0.70 6.53
C MET A 93 15.76 0.23 7.97
N THR A 94 15.03 -0.80 8.39
CA THR A 94 15.32 -1.55 9.61
C THR A 94 16.62 -2.36 9.43
N GLN A 95 17.27 -2.75 10.53
CA GLN A 95 18.54 -3.50 10.49
C GLN A 95 18.49 -4.82 9.72
N ASP A 96 17.34 -5.50 9.75
CA ASP A 96 17.06 -6.73 9.00
C ASP A 96 16.65 -6.47 7.53
N GLY A 97 16.55 -5.21 7.12
CA GLY A 97 16.07 -4.77 5.81
C GLY A 97 14.60 -5.14 5.54
N ALA A 98 13.83 -5.56 6.54
CA ALA A 98 12.46 -6.05 6.33
C ALA A 98 11.44 -4.92 6.13
N ARG A 99 11.73 -3.72 6.64
CA ARG A 99 10.84 -2.55 6.55
C ARG A 99 11.63 -1.29 6.26
N ILE A 100 11.05 -0.41 5.46
CA ILE A 100 11.56 0.90 5.11
C ILE A 100 10.45 1.91 5.33
N THR A 101 10.76 3.02 5.99
CA THR A 101 9.93 4.23 5.96
C THR A 101 10.55 5.22 5.01
N PHE A 102 9.77 5.81 4.11
CA PHE A 102 10.30 6.63 3.03
C PHE A 102 9.35 7.75 2.65
N HIS A 103 9.86 8.66 1.83
CA HIS A 103 9.08 9.66 1.14
C HIS A 103 9.60 9.85 -0.29
N GLN A 104 8.80 10.50 -1.12
CA GLN A 104 9.26 10.99 -2.40
C GLN A 104 10.10 12.26 -2.18
N SER A 105 11.35 12.24 -2.63
CA SER A 105 12.31 13.33 -2.47
C SER A 105 12.16 14.43 -3.51
N ASP A 106 11.39 14.18 -4.58
CA ASP A 106 11.05 15.22 -5.55
C ASP A 106 10.24 16.36 -4.90
N ALA A 107 10.42 17.59 -5.42
CA ALA A 107 9.71 18.75 -4.91
C ALA A 107 8.19 18.56 -5.00
N GLY A 108 7.51 18.67 -3.86
CA GLY A 108 6.05 18.49 -3.78
C GLY A 108 5.58 17.04 -3.77
N GLY A 109 6.48 16.06 -3.62
CA GLY A 109 6.13 14.65 -3.51
C GLY A 109 5.40 14.26 -2.22
N ALA A 110 4.70 13.12 -2.26
CA ALA A 110 4.03 12.54 -1.10
C ALA A 110 5.04 12.02 -0.07
N ARG A 111 4.66 11.97 1.21
CA ARG A 111 5.63 11.80 2.30
C ARG A 111 5.44 10.58 3.21
N ASP A 112 4.28 9.96 3.20
CA ASP A 112 3.98 8.87 4.13
C ASP A 112 4.15 7.52 3.44
N GLY A 113 5.39 7.09 3.30
CA GLY A 113 5.78 5.85 2.63
C GLY A 113 6.18 4.73 3.58
N VAL A 114 5.68 3.52 3.33
CA VAL A 114 6.16 2.27 3.91
C VAL A 114 6.45 1.26 2.81
N MET A 115 7.58 0.58 2.91
CA MET A 115 7.92 -0.56 2.08
C MET A 115 8.30 -1.74 2.97
N GLN A 116 7.78 -2.93 2.67
CA GLN A 116 7.95 -4.13 3.49
C GLN A 116 8.18 -5.36 2.62
N ARG A 117 9.00 -6.27 3.12
CA ARG A 117 9.32 -7.51 2.41
C ARG A 117 8.05 -8.34 2.18
N LEU A 118 7.93 -8.89 0.97
CA LEU A 118 6.89 -9.87 0.64
C LEU A 118 7.19 -11.22 1.30
N PRO A 119 6.17 -12.07 1.51
CA PRO A 119 6.40 -13.50 1.71
C PRO A 119 7.04 -14.13 0.46
N THR A 120 7.65 -15.29 0.61
CA THR A 120 8.26 -16.05 -0.51
C THR A 120 7.24 -16.53 -1.53
N SER A 121 5.99 -16.72 -1.12
CA SER A 121 4.86 -17.11 -1.96
C SER A 121 3.59 -16.46 -1.42
N CYS A 122 2.60 -16.28 -2.28
CA CYS A 122 1.29 -15.78 -1.90
C CYS A 122 0.21 -16.73 -2.39
N SER A 123 -0.73 -17.03 -1.51
CA SER A 123 -1.93 -17.80 -1.81
C SER A 123 -3.09 -17.26 -1.00
N ALA A 124 -4.32 -17.53 -1.43
CA ALA A 124 -5.51 -17.19 -0.65
C ALA A 124 -5.44 -17.79 0.77
N GLY A 125 -4.84 -18.98 0.91
CA GLY A 125 -4.67 -19.66 2.20
C GLY A 125 -3.78 -18.92 3.19
N ASP A 126 -2.91 -18.02 2.73
CA ASP A 126 -2.03 -17.22 3.59
C ASP A 126 -2.77 -16.04 4.24
N PHE A 127 -3.87 -15.57 3.61
CA PHE A 127 -4.72 -14.53 4.18
C PHE A 127 -5.89 -15.16 4.94
N ARG A 128 -5.62 -15.52 6.21
CA ARG A 128 -6.59 -16.17 7.09
C ARG A 128 -6.48 -15.72 8.54
N GLY A 129 -7.60 -15.73 9.25
CA GLY A 129 -7.69 -15.31 10.64
C GLY A 129 -8.05 -13.84 10.78
N ARG A 130 -7.74 -13.26 11.94
CA ARG A 130 -8.26 -11.96 12.36
C ARG A 130 -7.29 -10.83 12.04
N TYR A 131 -7.83 -9.75 11.47
CA TYR A 131 -7.08 -8.56 11.11
C TYR A 131 -7.74 -7.31 11.68
N SER A 132 -6.92 -6.36 12.14
CA SER A 132 -7.35 -4.98 12.36
C SER A 132 -7.46 -4.30 11.00
N LEU A 133 -8.60 -3.67 10.73
CA LEU A 133 -8.86 -2.87 9.53
C LEU A 133 -8.64 -1.39 9.86
N SER A 134 -7.93 -0.69 8.98
CA SER A 134 -7.83 0.77 8.97
C SER A 134 -7.93 1.28 7.53
N VAL A 135 -8.83 2.22 7.30
CA VAL A 135 -8.97 2.96 6.03
C VAL A 135 -8.93 4.44 6.33
N SER A 136 -8.11 5.18 5.60
CA SER A 136 -7.99 6.63 5.76
C SER A 136 -7.74 7.34 4.45
N GLY A 137 -8.35 8.50 4.24
CA GLY A 137 -8.19 9.24 2.99
C GLY A 137 -9.18 10.38 2.82
N SER A 138 -9.46 10.71 1.55
CA SER A 138 -10.35 11.80 1.17
C SER A 138 -11.26 11.40 0.01
N SER A 139 -12.49 11.91 0.01
CA SER A 139 -13.40 11.86 -1.14
C SER A 139 -13.12 13.05 -2.07
N ILE A 140 -13.12 12.79 -3.38
CA ILE A 140 -12.75 13.73 -4.43
C ILE A 140 -13.87 13.76 -5.47
N ASP A 141 -14.35 14.96 -5.78
CA ASP A 141 -15.14 15.18 -6.98
C ASP A 141 -14.21 15.12 -8.20
N VAL A 142 -14.37 14.09 -9.04
CA VAL A 142 -13.46 13.79 -10.15
C VAL A 142 -13.52 14.80 -11.29
N ASP A 143 -14.60 15.58 -11.39
CA ASP A 143 -14.76 16.59 -12.45
C ASP A 143 -14.08 17.90 -12.05
N THR A 144 -14.13 18.24 -10.76
CA THR A 144 -13.60 19.52 -10.24
C THR A 144 -12.27 19.39 -9.49
N ASN A 145 -11.80 18.15 -9.25
CA ASN A 145 -10.65 17.84 -8.38
C ASN A 145 -10.76 18.45 -6.98
N LYS A 146 -11.99 18.65 -6.50
CA LYS A 146 -12.25 19.23 -5.19
C LYS A 146 -12.41 18.14 -4.15
N ILE A 147 -11.75 18.33 -3.01
CA ILE A 147 -11.97 17.49 -1.83
C ILE A 147 -13.38 17.77 -1.28
N THR A 148 -14.20 16.72 -1.21
CA THR A 148 -15.60 16.78 -0.75
C THR A 148 -15.78 16.24 0.66
N GLY A 149 -14.83 15.45 1.17
CA GLY A 149 -14.89 14.89 2.52
C GLY A 149 -13.63 14.16 2.93
N THR A 150 -13.56 13.79 4.21
CA THR A 150 -12.52 12.93 4.77
C THR A 150 -13.08 11.55 5.06
N LEU A 151 -12.22 10.55 4.95
CA LEU A 151 -12.54 9.14 5.16
C LEU A 151 -11.70 8.63 6.31
N SER A 152 -12.36 8.01 7.29
CA SER A 152 -11.71 7.33 8.41
C SER A 152 -12.60 6.18 8.85
N GLN A 153 -12.14 4.95 8.65
CA GLN A 153 -12.81 3.76 9.12
C GLN A 153 -11.81 2.84 9.81
N SER A 154 -12.25 2.21 10.90
CA SER A 154 -11.48 1.19 11.58
C SER A 154 -12.40 0.08 12.08
N GLY A 155 -11.87 -1.14 12.17
CA GLY A 155 -12.65 -2.29 12.57
C GLY A 155 -11.83 -3.55 12.71
N GLN A 156 -12.51 -4.68 12.81
CA GLN A 156 -11.89 -6.00 12.76
C GLN A 156 -12.60 -6.88 11.74
N ILE A 157 -11.81 -7.60 10.97
CA ILE A 157 -12.30 -8.55 9.97
C ILE A 157 -11.67 -9.92 10.22
N GLU A 158 -12.35 -10.97 9.79
CA GLU A 158 -11.85 -12.34 9.75
C GLU A 158 -11.87 -12.83 8.31
N ALA A 159 -10.71 -13.27 7.82
CA ALA A 159 -10.54 -13.87 6.50
C ALA A 159 -10.51 -15.41 6.63
N ASP A 160 -11.17 -16.12 5.73
CA ASP A 160 -11.32 -17.58 5.79
C ASP A 160 -10.19 -18.37 5.09
N GLY A 161 -9.31 -17.67 4.36
CA GLY A 161 -8.28 -18.26 3.51
C GLY A 161 -8.81 -18.90 2.22
N GLN A 162 -10.07 -18.63 1.86
CA GLN A 162 -10.79 -19.21 0.72
C GLN A 162 -11.50 -18.14 -0.13
N GLY A 163 -11.24 -16.86 0.15
CA GLY A 163 -11.73 -15.73 -0.64
C GLY A 163 -12.86 -14.94 0.00
N ASN A 164 -13.27 -15.25 1.25
CA ASN A 164 -14.30 -14.49 1.96
C ASN A 164 -13.73 -13.75 3.18
N VAL A 165 -14.31 -12.58 3.42
CA VAL A 165 -14.07 -11.75 4.60
C VAL A 165 -15.37 -11.54 5.34
N SER A 166 -15.34 -11.62 6.67
CA SER A 166 -16.47 -11.26 7.53
C SER A 166 -16.07 -10.18 8.53
N PHE A 167 -16.99 -9.30 8.90
CA PHE A 167 -16.79 -8.39 10.02
C PHE A 167 -16.91 -9.18 11.32
N ILE A 168 -15.94 -8.99 12.20
CA ILE A 168 -16.00 -9.57 13.53
C ILE A 168 -16.99 -8.73 14.34
N ALA A 169 -18.16 -9.31 14.57
CA ALA A 169 -19.16 -8.72 15.43
C ALA A 169 -18.70 -8.71 16.91
N SER A 170 -19.35 -7.88 17.72
CA SER A 170 -19.25 -7.97 19.19
C SER A 170 -19.66 -9.39 19.65
N PRO A 171 -19.34 -9.81 20.89
CA PRO A 171 -19.67 -11.17 21.39
C PRO A 171 -21.15 -11.57 21.27
N SER A 172 -22.04 -10.59 21.07
CA SER A 172 -23.50 -10.73 21.00
C SER A 172 -24.10 -10.69 19.57
N SER A 173 -23.31 -10.54 18.51
CA SER A 173 -23.81 -10.58 17.13
C SER A 173 -23.07 -11.62 16.28
N ALA A 174 -23.77 -12.20 15.31
CA ALA A 174 -23.16 -13.11 14.35
C ALA A 174 -22.19 -12.35 13.45
N ALA A 175 -21.09 -13.00 13.05
CA ALA A 175 -20.20 -12.47 12.02
C ALA A 175 -21.00 -12.21 10.74
N GLN A 176 -20.88 -11.01 10.20
CA GLN A 176 -21.57 -10.63 8.97
C GLN A 176 -20.58 -10.68 7.81
N HIS A 177 -21.02 -11.19 6.67
CA HIS A 177 -20.20 -11.18 5.46
C HIS A 177 -19.81 -9.72 5.15
N ALA A 178 -18.50 -9.47 5.10
CA ALA A 178 -17.92 -8.17 4.82
C ALA A 178 -17.56 -8.04 3.35
N GLY A 179 -17.27 -9.14 2.67
CA GLY A 179 -16.91 -9.13 1.25
C GLY A 179 -15.98 -10.26 0.86
N THR A 180 -15.20 -10.03 -0.20
CA THR A 180 -14.39 -11.06 -0.86
C THR A 180 -12.99 -10.57 -1.18
N PHE A 181 -12.07 -11.51 -1.38
CA PHE A 181 -10.70 -11.23 -1.77
C PHE A 181 -10.17 -12.26 -2.77
N GLU A 182 -9.26 -11.81 -3.64
CA GLU A 182 -8.48 -12.66 -4.54
C GLU A 182 -7.00 -12.28 -4.40
N ILE A 183 -6.12 -13.29 -4.29
CA ILE A 183 -4.67 -13.10 -4.17
C ILE A 183 -4.01 -13.68 -5.41
N GLY A 184 -3.27 -12.85 -6.14
CA GLY A 184 -2.44 -13.27 -7.26
C GLY A 184 -1.11 -13.86 -6.80
N ASP A 185 -0.46 -14.63 -7.68
CA ASP A 185 0.88 -15.19 -7.46
C ASP A 185 1.96 -14.09 -7.30
N ASP A 186 1.66 -12.89 -7.77
CA ASP A 186 2.46 -11.67 -7.60
C ASP A 186 2.20 -10.95 -6.27
N CYS A 187 1.43 -11.56 -5.36
CA CYS A 187 1.04 -11.03 -4.06
C CYS A 187 0.15 -9.79 -4.08
N PHE A 188 -0.32 -9.35 -5.25
CA PHE A 188 -1.38 -8.35 -5.29
C PHE A 188 -2.70 -8.98 -4.85
N VAL A 189 -3.50 -8.18 -4.15
CA VAL A 189 -4.80 -8.57 -3.62
C VAL A 189 -5.84 -7.63 -4.20
N GLN A 190 -6.88 -8.21 -4.79
CA GLN A 190 -8.12 -7.50 -5.10
C GLN A 190 -9.08 -7.77 -3.96
N LEU A 191 -9.46 -6.73 -3.23
CA LEU A 191 -10.31 -6.84 -2.06
C LEU A 191 -11.57 -6.00 -2.29
N ALA A 192 -12.75 -6.59 -2.09
CA ALA A 192 -14.01 -5.86 -2.12
C ALA A 192 -14.68 -5.95 -0.75
N LEU A 193 -14.86 -4.81 -0.07
CA LEU A 193 -15.46 -4.72 1.27
C LEU A 193 -16.75 -3.89 1.24
N GLN A 194 -17.77 -4.35 1.93
CA GLN A 194 -19.00 -3.62 2.19
C GLN A 194 -18.79 -2.73 3.42
N LEU A 195 -18.47 -1.47 3.21
CA LEU A 195 -18.19 -0.51 4.28
C LEU A 195 -19.34 0.46 4.44
N SER A 196 -19.69 0.77 5.69
CA SER A 196 -20.75 1.72 5.99
C SER A 196 -20.22 3.16 5.91
N THR A 197 -20.90 3.99 5.13
CA THR A 197 -20.64 5.44 5.01
C THR A 197 -21.90 6.19 5.43
N GLY A 198 -21.97 6.58 6.70
CA GLY A 198 -23.20 7.14 7.29
C GLY A 198 -24.30 6.08 7.40
N ASN A 199 -25.41 6.29 6.70
CA ASN A 199 -26.54 5.33 6.69
C ASN A 199 -26.46 4.30 5.55
N ASP A 200 -25.57 4.50 4.59
CA ASP A 200 -25.45 3.64 3.41
C ASP A 200 -24.34 2.61 3.60
N THR A 201 -24.54 1.41 3.06
CA THR A 201 -23.47 0.42 2.91
C THR A 201 -23.06 0.39 1.46
N VAL A 202 -21.78 0.69 1.21
CA VAL A 202 -21.22 0.79 -0.14
C VAL A 202 -20.12 -0.25 -0.27
N GLN A 203 -20.04 -0.90 -1.43
CA GLN A 203 -18.91 -1.77 -1.74
C GLN A 203 -17.72 -0.92 -2.18
N TRP A 204 -16.60 -1.07 -1.49
CA TRP A 204 -15.33 -0.43 -1.79
C TRP A 204 -14.35 -1.47 -2.30
N LYS A 205 -13.71 -1.18 -3.42
CA LYS A 205 -12.67 -2.04 -3.99
C LYS A 205 -11.30 -1.48 -3.66
N PHE A 206 -10.41 -2.36 -3.22
CA PHE A 206 -9.03 -2.04 -2.91
C PHE A 206 -8.10 -2.90 -3.75
N ARG A 207 -7.04 -2.26 -4.24
CA ARG A 207 -5.84 -2.94 -4.69
C ARG A 207 -4.83 -2.90 -3.55
N ALA A 208 -4.41 -4.07 -3.09
CA ALA A 208 -3.48 -4.20 -1.98
C ALA A 208 -2.32 -5.14 -2.35
N VAL A 209 -1.31 -5.20 -1.49
CA VAL A 209 -0.20 -6.15 -1.58
C VAL A 209 0.01 -6.80 -0.22
N VAL A 210 0.24 -8.11 -0.23
CA VAL A 210 0.59 -8.87 0.98
C VAL A 210 2.04 -8.55 1.37
N VAL A 211 2.25 -8.16 2.63
CA VAL A 211 3.56 -7.82 3.17
C VAL A 211 3.78 -8.43 4.54
N ASN A 212 4.97 -8.23 5.11
CA ASN A 212 5.32 -8.68 6.46
C ASN A 212 5.12 -10.20 6.65
N GLY A 213 5.53 -10.98 5.64
CA GLY A 213 5.40 -12.43 5.66
C GLY A 213 3.95 -12.93 5.75
N GLY A 214 2.98 -12.24 5.13
CA GLY A 214 1.57 -12.66 5.14
C GLY A 214 0.73 -12.06 6.28
N ARG A 215 1.36 -11.34 7.20
CA ARG A 215 0.68 -10.79 8.40
C ARG A 215 0.02 -9.44 8.16
N GLU A 216 0.24 -8.83 7.01
CA GLU A 216 -0.21 -7.48 6.74
C GLU A 216 -0.59 -7.31 5.27
N LEU A 217 -1.64 -6.54 5.01
CA LEU A 217 -1.94 -6.01 3.68
C LEU A 217 -1.87 -4.49 3.75
N ILE A 218 -1.18 -3.90 2.78
CA ILE A 218 -1.16 -2.46 2.54
C ILE A 218 -1.72 -2.20 1.15
N GLY A 219 -2.54 -1.17 0.98
CA GLY A 219 -3.28 -0.98 -0.24
C GLY A 219 -3.87 0.40 -0.41
N ILE A 220 -4.51 0.59 -1.55
CA ILE A 220 -5.25 1.79 -1.90
C ILE A 220 -6.63 1.44 -2.42
N GLU A 221 -7.56 2.36 -2.20
CA GLU A 221 -8.88 2.32 -2.79
C GLU A 221 -8.78 2.52 -4.31
N SER A 222 -9.58 1.77 -5.07
CA SER A 222 -9.48 1.64 -6.53
C SER A 222 -10.66 2.21 -7.30
N ASP A 223 -11.85 2.34 -6.71
CA ASP A 223 -13.05 2.92 -7.32
C ASP A 223 -12.91 4.45 -7.49
N PRO A 224 -13.45 5.04 -8.57
CA PRO A 224 -13.33 6.48 -8.79
C PRO A 224 -13.87 7.35 -7.64
N GLY A 225 -13.26 8.51 -7.44
CA GLY A 225 -13.78 9.54 -6.52
C GLY A 225 -13.33 9.43 -5.07
N THR A 226 -12.40 8.53 -4.76
CA THR A 226 -11.68 8.58 -3.47
C THR A 226 -10.17 8.45 -3.65
N VAL A 227 -9.42 8.97 -2.69
CA VAL A 227 -7.99 8.68 -2.52
C VAL A 227 -7.83 8.22 -1.08
N ALA A 228 -7.79 6.91 -0.88
CA ALA A 228 -7.70 6.31 0.44
C ALA A 228 -6.71 5.16 0.46
N THR A 229 -6.09 4.97 1.62
CA THR A 229 -5.23 3.84 1.92
C THR A 229 -5.96 2.82 2.78
N LEU A 230 -5.58 1.56 2.60
CA LEU A 230 -6.06 0.42 3.37
C LEU A 230 -4.87 -0.21 4.09
N ARG A 231 -5.05 -0.52 5.38
CA ARG A 231 -4.13 -1.36 6.13
C ARG A 231 -4.89 -2.43 6.88
N LEU A 232 -4.48 -3.68 6.66
CA LEU A 232 -4.92 -4.85 7.43
C LEU A 232 -3.73 -5.41 8.19
N THR A 233 -3.85 -5.61 9.50
CA THR A 233 -2.75 -6.17 10.31
C THR A 233 -3.25 -7.30 11.18
N SER A 234 -2.60 -8.46 11.09
CA SER A 234 -2.94 -9.66 11.86
C SER A 234 -2.95 -9.35 13.36
N LYS A 235 -3.97 -9.84 14.08
CA LYS A 235 -4.05 -9.78 15.54
C LYS A 235 -3.34 -10.96 16.21
#